data_AF-A0A265Q2U2-F1
#
_entry.id   AF-A0A265Q2U2-F1
#
_cell.length_a   1.000
_cell.length_b   1.000
_cell.length_c   1.000
_cell.angle_alpha   90.00
_cell.angle_beta   90.00
_cell.angle_gamma   90.00
#
_symmetry.space_group_name_H-M   'P 1'
#
loop_
_entity.id
_entity.type
_entity.pdbx_description
1 polymer ?
#
loop_
_entity_poly.entity_id
_entity_poly.type
_entity_poly.pdbx_seq_one_letter_code
_entity_poly.pdbx_strand_id
1 'polypeptide(L)'
;MLEDERTKCHVIIHMASLATAGIGGGLAQIPTSDNIAIIPIQVAMIIALGSVFNITIDESTAKATLATTTATITGRSISQVLVGWIPAIGNVFNAITAGALTESIGWTIANDFNTRSKLRTPLNGKIKERL
;
A
#
# COMPACT_ATOMS: atom_id res chain seq x y z
N MET A 1 7.65 11.57 -10.08
CA MET A 1 7.46 10.25 -10.69
C MET A 1 7.35 10.49 -12.16
N LEU A 2 8.19 9.80 -12.92
CA LEU A 2 8.18 9.80 -14.38
C LEU A 2 6.92 9.06 -14.86
N GLU A 3 6.53 9.27 -16.12
CA GLU A 3 5.33 8.65 -16.69
C GLU A 3 5.43 7.12 -16.76
N ASP A 4 6.62 6.60 -17.03
CA ASP A 4 6.88 5.16 -17.07
C ASP A 4 6.81 4.54 -15.66
N GLU A 5 7.39 5.20 -14.66
CA GLU A 5 7.29 4.82 -13.25
C GLU A 5 5.82 4.83 -12.79
N ARG A 6 5.07 5.88 -13.15
CA ARG A 6 3.63 6.01 -12.81
C ARG A 6 2.81 4.87 -13.40
N THR A 7 3.06 4.53 -14.66
CA THR A 7 2.36 3.44 -15.36
C THR A 7 2.64 2.10 -14.69
N LYS A 8 3.92 1.79 -14.39
CA LYS A 8 4.31 0.57 -13.69
C LYS A 8 3.65 0.47 -12.30
N CYS A 9 3.72 1.55 -11.52
CA CYS A 9 3.07 1.62 -10.21
C CYS A 9 1.56 1.41 -10.31
N HIS A 10 0.88 2.08 -11.25
CA HIS A 10 -0.56 1.93 -11.44
C HIS A 10 -0.95 0.47 -11.71
N VAL A 11 -0.25 -0.23 -12.61
CA VAL A 11 -0.54 -1.65 -12.91
C VAL A 11 -0.36 -2.51 -11.67
N ILE A 12 0.75 -2.36 -10.94
CA ILE A 12 1.04 -3.12 -9.72
C ILE A 12 -0.05 -2.90 -8.67
N ILE A 13 -0.38 -1.63 -8.40
CA ILE A 13 -1.36 -1.23 -7.38
C ILE A 13 -2.76 -1.70 -7.76
N HIS A 14 -3.16 -1.51 -9.01
CA HIS A 14 -4.49 -1.85 -9.49
C HIS A 14 -4.72 -3.37 -9.46
N MET A 15 -3.72 -4.17 -9.85
CA MET A 15 -3.81 -5.64 -9.78
C MET A 15 -3.89 -6.14 -8.33
N ALA A 16 -3.11 -5.56 -7.42
CA ALA A 16 -3.20 -5.89 -6.00
C ALA A 16 -4.56 -5.50 -5.42
N SER A 17 -5.07 -4.31 -5.76
CA SER A 17 -6.41 -3.82 -5.38
C SER A 17 -7.52 -4.74 -5.88
N LEU A 18 -7.45 -5.18 -7.14
CA LEU A 18 -8.42 -6.12 -7.71
C LEU A 18 -8.38 -7.47 -6.98
N ALA A 19 -7.19 -7.98 -6.67
CA ALA A 19 -7.03 -9.23 -5.94
C ALA A 19 -7.60 -9.14 -4.52
N THR A 20 -7.33 -8.05 -3.79
CA THR A 20 -7.84 -7.85 -2.43
C THR A 20 -9.35 -7.57 -2.41
N ALA A 21 -9.88 -6.85 -3.40
CA ALA A 21 -11.31 -6.67 -3.59
C ALA A 21 -12.02 -8.01 -3.86
N GLY A 22 -11.43 -8.88 -4.68
CA GLY A 22 -11.95 -10.23 -4.94
C GLY A 22 -12.01 -11.10 -3.68
N ILE A 23 -10.97 -11.04 -2.84
CA ILE A 23 -10.94 -11.73 -1.54
C ILE A 23 -11.99 -11.15 -0.58
N GLY A 24 -12.07 -9.82 -0.47
CA GLY A 24 -13.04 -9.14 0.39
C GLY A 24 -14.49 -9.34 -0.03
N GLY A 25 -14.75 -9.54 -1.33
CA GLY A 25 -16.08 -9.86 -1.86
C GLY A 25 -16.52 -11.30 -1.60
N GLY A 26 -15.58 -12.24 -1.47
CA GLY A 26 -15.86 -13.67 -1.22
C GLY A 26 -15.86 -14.10 0.26
N LEU A 27 -15.22 -13.33 1.15
CA LEU A 27 -15.03 -13.66 2.57
C LEU A 27 -15.75 -12.69 3.54
N ALA A 28 -16.64 -11.84 3.03
CA ALA A 28 -17.24 -10.66 3.69
C ALA A 28 -17.94 -10.85 5.06
N GLN A 29 -17.94 -12.03 5.67
CA GLN A 29 -18.66 -12.35 6.90
C GLN A 29 -17.78 -12.58 8.14
N ILE A 30 -16.45 -12.59 8.06
CA ILE A 30 -15.63 -12.91 9.23
C ILE A 30 -14.83 -11.70 9.72
N PRO A 31 -15.30 -11.01 10.79
CA PRO A 31 -14.48 -10.00 11.42
C PRO A 31 -13.23 -10.71 11.93
N THR A 32 -12.07 -10.23 11.47
CA THR A 32 -10.69 -10.64 11.83
C THR A 32 -9.99 -11.73 10.99
N SER A 33 -10.65 -12.53 10.13
CA SER A 33 -9.93 -13.55 9.33
C SER A 33 -9.41 -13.07 7.97
N ASP A 34 -9.98 -11.99 7.43
CA ASP A 34 -9.71 -11.51 6.07
C ASP A 34 -8.27 -10.99 5.86
N ASN A 35 -7.55 -10.73 6.95
CA ASN A 35 -6.18 -10.21 6.92
C ASN A 35 -5.13 -11.25 6.51
N ILE A 36 -5.33 -12.54 6.75
CA ILE A 36 -4.27 -13.54 6.55
C ILE A 36 -3.93 -13.70 5.06
N ALA A 37 -4.93 -13.64 4.17
CA ALA A 37 -4.73 -13.75 2.73
C ALA A 37 -4.38 -12.41 2.04
N ILE A 38 -4.82 -11.28 2.60
CA ILE A 38 -4.59 -9.93 2.03
C ILE A 38 -3.16 -9.44 2.26
N ILE A 39 -2.58 -9.69 3.45
CA ILE A 39 -1.24 -9.22 3.80
C ILE A 39 -0.17 -9.68 2.80
N PRO A 40 -0.11 -10.96 2.37
CA PRO A 40 0.85 -11.40 1.36
C PRO A 40 0.77 -10.62 0.04
N ILE A 41 -0.45 -10.29 -0.42
CA ILE A 41 -0.66 -9.52 -1.66
C ILE A 41 -0.10 -8.11 -1.51
N GLN A 42 -0.40 -7.45 -0.38
CA GLN A 42 0.08 -6.09 -0.11
C GLN A 42 1.61 -6.05 0.09
N VAL A 43 2.20 -7.08 0.72
CA VAL A 43 3.65 -7.22 0.85
C VAL A 43 4.32 -7.38 -0.51
N ALA A 44 3.81 -8.26 -1.37
CA ALA A 44 4.32 -8.45 -2.73
C ALA A 44 4.20 -7.17 -3.56
N MET A 45 3.08 -6.44 -3.44
CA MET A 45 2.88 -5.13 -4.05
C MET A 45 3.97 -4.13 -3.64
N ILE A 46 4.29 -4.04 -2.35
CA ILE A 46 5.31 -3.11 -1.84
C ILE A 46 6.71 -3.45 -2.36
N ILE A 47 7.07 -4.73 -2.40
CA ILE A 47 8.36 -5.19 -2.95
C ILE A 47 8.45 -4.83 -4.44
N ALA A 48 7.38 -5.06 -5.20
CA ALA A 48 7.31 -4.71 -6.61
C ALA A 48 7.41 -3.19 -6.84
N LEU A 49 6.75 -2.37 -6.03
CA LEU A 49 6.87 -0.91 -6.05
C LEU A 49 8.31 -0.45 -5.77
N GLY A 50 9.00 -1.08 -4.82
CA GLY A 50 10.41 -0.79 -4.54
C GLY A 50 11.29 -0.97 -5.78
N SER A 51 11.04 -2.03 -6.54
CA SER A 51 11.76 -2.35 -7.78
C SER A 51 11.57 -1.29 -8.87
N VAL A 52 10.40 -0.64 -8.96
CA VAL A 52 10.15 0.46 -9.91
C VAL A 52 11.10 1.64 -9.69
N PHE A 53 11.45 1.92 -8.43
CA PHE A 53 12.28 3.04 -8.02
C PHE A 53 13.73 2.67 -7.72
N ASN A 54 14.16 1.45 -8.08
CA ASN A 54 15.48 0.90 -7.74
C ASN A 54 15.77 0.89 -6.22
N ILE A 55 14.75 0.60 -5.42
CA ILE A 55 14.84 0.42 -3.97
C ILE A 55 14.64 -1.06 -3.66
N THR A 56 15.68 -1.71 -3.14
CA THR A 56 15.56 -3.08 -2.66
C THR A 56 14.80 -3.11 -1.35
N ILE A 57 13.70 -3.85 -1.33
CA ILE A 57 12.83 -4.04 -0.16
C ILE A 57 12.77 -5.53 0.13
N ASP A 58 13.15 -5.93 1.34
CA ASP A 58 12.95 -7.29 1.82
C ASP A 58 11.54 -7.45 2.44
N GLU A 59 11.15 -8.69 2.72
CA GLU A 59 9.81 -8.97 3.25
C GLU A 59 9.55 -8.28 4.59
N SER A 60 10.57 -8.19 5.45
CA SER A 60 10.44 -7.55 6.77
C SER A 60 10.21 -6.05 6.65
N THR A 61 10.97 -5.36 5.78
CA THR A 61 10.76 -3.94 5.48
C THR A 61 9.41 -3.72 4.83
N ALA A 62 9.00 -4.58 3.89
CA ALA A 62 7.68 -4.47 3.25
C ALA A 62 6.54 -4.57 4.29
N LYS A 63 6.60 -5.55 5.20
CA LYS A 63 5.63 -5.69 6.29
C LYS A 63 5.65 -4.48 7.23
N ALA A 64 6.83 -3.97 7.57
CA ALA A 64 6.96 -2.77 8.40
C ALA A 64 6.35 -1.54 7.72
N THR A 65 6.67 -1.30 6.44
CA THR A 65 6.09 -0.21 5.63
C THR A 65 4.58 -0.35 5.51
N LEU A 66 4.08 -1.57 5.31
CA LEU A 66 2.64 -1.83 5.28
C LEU A 66 2.00 -1.49 6.63
N ALA A 67 2.57 -1.96 7.74
CA ALA A 67 2.06 -1.73 9.08
C ALA A 67 2.04 -0.23 9.43
N THR A 68 3.11 0.51 9.13
CA THR A 68 3.20 1.96 9.42
C THR A 68 2.26 2.78 8.53
N THR A 69 2.17 2.45 7.24
CA THR A 69 1.25 3.13 6.31
C THR A 69 -0.20 2.86 6.70
N THR A 70 -0.53 1.60 7.02
CA THR A 70 -1.87 1.22 7.48
C THR A 70 -2.20 1.88 8.80
N ALA A 71 -1.27 1.90 9.77
CA ALA A 71 -1.47 2.61 11.04
C ALA A 71 -1.66 4.12 10.84
N THR A 72 -1.00 4.72 9.84
CA THR A 72 -1.16 6.14 9.50
C THR A 72 -2.54 6.41 8.88
N ILE A 73 -3.01 5.55 7.97
CA ILE A 73 -4.32 5.67 7.34
C ILE A 73 -5.42 5.41 8.38
N THR A 74 -5.34 4.29 9.10
CA THR A 74 -6.33 3.87 10.11
C THR A 74 -6.29 4.75 11.36
N GLY A 75 -5.13 5.22 11.79
CA GLY A 75 -4.99 6.16 12.91
C GLY A 75 -5.70 7.50 12.65
N ARG A 76 -5.77 7.92 11.38
CA ARG A 76 -6.59 9.08 10.95
C ARG A 76 -8.08 8.73 10.81
N SER A 77 -8.43 7.46 10.65
CA SER A 77 -9.82 6.98 10.56
C SER A 77 -10.44 6.58 11.90
N ILE A 78 -9.65 6.25 12.94
CA ILE A 78 -10.20 5.92 14.28
C ILE A 78 -10.97 7.11 14.86
N SER A 79 -10.61 8.35 14.53
CA SER A 79 -11.39 9.54 14.86
C SER A 79 -12.72 9.64 14.10
N GLN A 80 -12.91 8.92 12.98
CA GLN A 80 -14.12 8.89 12.18
C GLN A 80 -14.99 7.64 12.45
N VAL A 81 -14.38 6.51 12.85
CA VAL A 81 -15.06 5.22 13.07
C VAL A 81 -15.79 5.15 14.41
N LEU A 82 -15.34 5.87 15.45
CA LEU A 82 -16.03 5.94 16.74
C LEU A 82 -17.45 6.53 16.67
N VAL A 83 -17.78 7.27 15.60
CA VAL A 83 -19.10 7.91 15.42
C VAL A 83 -20.10 7.03 14.65
N GLY A 84 -19.66 5.92 14.02
CA GLY A 84 -20.42 5.27 12.93
C GLY A 84 -20.76 3.78 13.07
N TRP A 85 -20.70 3.16 14.25
CA TRP A 85 -20.97 1.72 14.39
C TRP A 85 -22.48 1.40 14.33
N ILE A 86 -23.03 1.24 13.11
CA ILE A 86 -24.34 0.65 12.85
C ILE A 86 -24.14 -0.69 12.11
N PRO A 87 -24.45 -1.84 12.74
CA PRO A 87 -24.25 -3.16 12.14
C PRO A 87 -25.40 -3.50 11.17
N ALA A 88 -25.17 -3.33 9.86
CA ALA A 88 -25.91 -3.92 8.73
C ALA A 88 -25.45 -3.35 7.36
N ILE A 89 -24.92 -2.13 7.34
CA ILE A 89 -24.50 -1.39 6.13
C ILE A 89 -23.06 -1.76 5.69
N GLY A 90 -22.33 -2.53 6.50
CA GLY A 90 -20.89 -2.80 6.33
C GLY A 90 -20.48 -3.70 5.15
N ASN A 91 -21.36 -4.55 4.59
CA ASN A 91 -20.95 -5.60 3.65
C ASN A 91 -20.50 -5.08 2.26
N VAL A 92 -21.18 -4.07 1.72
CA VAL A 92 -20.78 -3.42 0.45
C VAL A 92 -19.58 -2.50 0.66
N PHE A 93 -19.50 -1.89 1.85
CA PHE A 93 -18.35 -1.11 2.23
C PHE A 93 -17.11 -1.99 2.40
N ASN A 94 -17.16 -3.19 2.97
CA ASN A 94 -15.95 -3.98 3.26
C ASN A 94 -15.14 -4.41 2.01
N ALA A 95 -15.78 -4.85 0.92
CA ALA A 95 -15.06 -5.25 -0.30
C ALA A 95 -14.54 -4.05 -1.11
N ILE A 96 -15.37 -3.00 -1.25
CA ILE A 96 -14.98 -1.72 -1.85
C ILE A 96 -13.87 -1.06 -1.02
N THR A 97 -13.97 -1.14 0.31
CA THR A 97 -12.97 -0.63 1.25
C THR A 97 -11.68 -1.42 1.15
N ALA A 98 -11.69 -2.74 0.98
CA ALA A 98 -10.46 -3.54 0.89
C ALA A 98 -9.64 -3.20 -0.37
N GLY A 99 -10.29 -3.13 -1.53
CA GLY A 99 -9.64 -2.71 -2.78
C GLY A 99 -9.18 -1.26 -2.71
N ALA A 100 -10.09 -0.34 -2.35
CA ALA A 100 -9.77 1.09 -2.24
C ALA A 100 -8.67 1.37 -1.21
N LEU A 101 -8.65 0.67 -0.08
CA LEU A 101 -7.61 0.78 0.94
C LEU A 101 -6.27 0.26 0.40
N THR A 102 -6.28 -0.88 -0.30
CA THR A 102 -5.07 -1.42 -0.95
C THR A 102 -4.51 -0.44 -1.97
N GLU A 103 -5.37 0.16 -2.78
CA GLU A 103 -4.99 1.17 -3.75
C GLU A 103 -4.43 2.44 -3.10
N SER A 104 -5.08 2.92 -2.04
CA SER A 104 -4.62 4.06 -1.25
C SER A 104 -3.26 3.82 -0.58
N ILE A 105 -3.08 2.65 0.04
CA ILE A 105 -1.80 2.20 0.61
C ILE A 105 -0.73 2.16 -0.49
N GLY A 106 -1.04 1.53 -1.62
CA GLY A 106 -0.12 1.40 -2.75
C GLY A 106 0.36 2.75 -3.28
N TRP A 107 -0.56 3.69 -3.50
CA TRP A 107 -0.20 5.04 -3.95
C TRP A 107 0.58 5.85 -2.92
N THR A 108 0.24 5.69 -1.63
CA THR A 108 0.99 6.34 -0.54
C THR A 108 2.45 5.88 -0.54
N ILE A 109 2.67 4.57 -0.65
CA ILE A 109 4.02 3.97 -0.66
C ILE A 109 4.77 4.30 -1.95
N ALA A 110 4.12 4.26 -3.11
CA ALA A 110 4.74 4.64 -4.38
C ALA A 110 5.25 6.09 -4.36
N ASN A 111 4.49 7.01 -3.76
CA ASN A 111 4.89 8.40 -3.60
C ASN A 111 6.07 8.57 -2.65
N ASP A 112 6.10 7.82 -1.54
CA ASP A 112 7.24 7.77 -0.62
C ASP A 112 8.51 7.27 -1.35
N PHE A 113 8.41 6.17 -2.08
CA PHE A 113 9.55 5.59 -2.81
C PHE A 113 10.06 6.49 -3.93
N ASN A 114 9.16 7.15 -4.67
CA ASN A 114 9.53 8.20 -5.63
C ASN A 114 10.26 9.36 -4.95
N THR A 115 9.86 9.74 -3.74
CA THR A 115 10.54 10.81 -2.99
C THR A 115 11.94 10.36 -2.56
N ARG A 116 12.04 9.14 -2.00
CA ARG A 116 13.31 8.55 -1.54
C ARG A 116 14.32 8.34 -2.68
N SER A 117 13.87 7.88 -3.84
CA SER A 117 14.75 7.69 -5.01
C SER A 117 15.34 9.01 -5.50
N LYS A 118 14.54 10.07 -5.54
CA LYS A 118 15.00 11.43 -5.86
C LYS A 118 15.99 12.00 -4.86
N LEU A 119 15.97 11.59 -3.59
CA LEU A 119 16.97 11.98 -2.59
C LEU A 119 18.26 11.17 -2.72
N ARG A 120 18.19 9.93 -3.24
CA ARG A 120 19.36 9.08 -3.45
C ARG A 120 20.25 9.57 -4.60
N THR A 121 19.65 10.07 -5.67
CA THR A 121 20.36 10.62 -6.85
C THR A 121 21.31 11.80 -6.51
N PRO A 122 20.91 12.84 -5.77
CA PRO A 122 21.76 13.99 -5.44
C PRO A 122 22.86 13.66 -4.41
N LEU A 123 22.67 12.67 -3.53
CA LEU A 123 23.72 12.21 -2.61
C LEU A 123 24.87 11.53 -3.36
N ASN A 124 24.56 10.71 -4.36
CA ASN A 124 25.58 10.06 -5.19
C ASN A 124 26.41 11.08 -6.00
N GLY A 125 25.77 12.16 -6.47
CA GLY A 125 26.45 13.27 -7.14
C GLY A 125 27.43 14.02 -6.22
N LYS A 126 26.97 14.41 -5.02
CA LYS A 126 27.82 15.11 -4.04
C LYS A 126 28.97 14.28 -3.47
N ILE A 127 28.80 12.96 -3.36
CA ILE A 127 29.87 12.05 -2.92
C ILE A 127 30.93 11.92 -4.01
N LYS A 128 30.54 11.79 -5.29
CA LYS A 128 31.50 11.75 -6.42
C LYS A 128 32.28 13.05 -6.61
N GLU A 129 31.73 14.19 -6.24
CA GLU A 129 32.41 15.50 -6.35
C GLU A 129 33.36 15.77 -5.18
N ARG A 130 33.35 14.91 -4.14
CA ARG A 130 34.24 14.99 -2.96
C ARG A 130 35.30 13.89 -2.91
N LEU A 131 35.39 13.06 -3.96
CA LEU A 131 36.41 12.02 -4.17
C LEU A 131 37.25 12.38 -5.39
#